data_AF-A0AAP3EM97-F1
#
_entry.id   AF-A0AAP3EM97-F1
#
_cell.length_a   1.000
_cell.length_b   1.000
_cell.length_c   1.000
_cell.angle_alpha   90.00
_cell.angle_beta   90.00
_cell.angle_gamma   90.00
#
_symmetry.space_group_name_H-M   'P 1'
#
loop_
_entity.id
_entity.type
_entity.pdbx_description
1 polymer ?
#
loop_
_entity_poly.entity_id
_entity_poly.type
_entity_poly.pdbx_seq_one_letter_code
_entity_poly.pdbx_strand_id
1 'polypeptide(L)' 'ADVSHLTDAQHLLAAHCDAKGKMWSNLRVFRREGGFAWIERRSLRDAQLTELKKYAVFSKVTIAANDDLVLLGVAGFQAR' A
#
# COMPACT_ATOMS: atom_id res chain seq x y z
N ALA A 1 -5.75 -5.51 7.95
CA ALA A 1 -4.48 -6.12 8.40
C ALA A 1 -3.98 -5.29 9.57
N ASP A 2 -3.39 -5.93 10.58
CA ASP A 2 -2.83 -5.20 11.72
C ASP A 2 -1.41 -4.71 11.38
N VAL A 3 -1.31 -3.43 11.02
CA VAL A 3 -0.04 -2.79 10.63
C VAL A 3 0.83 -2.39 11.85
N SER A 4 0.28 -2.44 13.06
CA SER A 4 1.05 -2.13 14.28
C SER A 4 2.09 -3.21 14.58
N HIS A 5 1.78 -4.46 14.23
CA HIS A 5 2.65 -5.62 14.38
C HIS A 5 3.52 -5.92 13.13
N LEU A 6 3.40 -5.13 12.06
CA LEU A 6 4.24 -5.29 10.88
C LEU A 6 5.68 -4.89 11.20
N THR A 7 6.65 -5.78 10.97
CA THR A 7 8.09 -5.49 11.14
C THR A 7 8.75 -5.06 9.83
N ASP A 8 9.98 -4.53 9.90
CA ASP A 8 10.75 -4.09 8.73
C ASP A 8 11.11 -5.23 7.76
N ALA A 9 11.12 -6.48 8.25
CA ALA A 9 11.41 -7.67 7.45
C ALA A 9 10.15 -8.33 6.85
N GLN A 10 8.99 -7.67 6.95
CA GLN A 10 7.71 -8.25 6.56
C GLN A 10 6.99 -7.42 5.50
N HIS A 11 6.15 -8.12 4.73
CA HIS A 11 5.11 -7.50 3.93
C HIS A 11 3.78 -8.24 4.14
N LEU A 12 2.66 -7.54 4.03
CA LEU A 12 1.32 -8.11 4.20
C LEU A 12 0.44 -7.80 2.99
N LEU A 13 -0.44 -8.74 2.64
CA LEU A 13 -1.54 -8.45 1.73
C LEU A 13 -2.73 -7.94 2.55
N ALA A 14 -3.08 -6.67 2.37
CA ALA A 14 -4.17 -5.99 3.05
C ALA A 14 -5.29 -5.61 2.07
N ALA A 15 -6.46 -5.30 2.61
CA ALA A 15 -7.57 -4.70 1.89
C ALA A 15 -7.89 -3.33 2.48
N HIS A 16 -8.10 -2.33 1.63
CA HIS A 16 -8.71 -1.05 2.00
C HIS A 16 -10.17 -1.08 1.55
N CYS A 17 -11.09 -0.97 2.51
CA CYS A 17 -12.53 -1.06 2.26
C CYS A 17 -13.24 0.25 2.60
N ASP A 18 -14.41 0.46 2.00
CA ASP A 18 -15.34 1.49 2.42
C ASP A 18 -16.05 1.12 3.75
N ALA A 19 -16.90 2.02 4.24
CA ALA A 19 -17.66 1.83 5.47
C ALA A 19 -18.66 0.66 5.42
N LYS A 20 -18.99 0.14 4.22
CA LYS A 20 -19.86 -1.03 4.02
C LYS A 20 -19.05 -2.32 3.87
N GLY A 21 -17.72 -2.27 3.97
CA GLY A 21 -16.83 -3.40 3.78
C GLY A 21 -16.54 -3.74 2.32
N LYS A 22 -16.97 -2.92 1.35
CA LYS A 22 -16.62 -3.12 -0.06
C LYS A 22 -15.18 -2.68 -0.30
N MET A 23 -14.40 -3.56 -0.90
CA MET A 23 -12.99 -3.32 -1.14
C MET A 23 -12.78 -2.31 -2.27
N TRP A 24 -11.98 -1.27 -2.00
CA TRP A 24 -11.44 -0.37 -3.01
C TRP A 24 -10.31 -1.04 -3.78
N SER A 25 -9.38 -1.64 -3.04
CA SER A 25 -8.18 -2.26 -3.57
C SER A 25 -7.56 -3.19 -2.53
N ASN A 26 -6.85 -4.21 -3.01
CA ASN A 26 -5.89 -4.93 -2.20
C ASN A 26 -4.48 -4.34 -2.40
N LEU A 27 -3.72 -4.30 -1.33
CA LEU A 27 -2.43 -3.63 -1.27
C LEU A 27 -1.41 -4.55 -0.59
N ARG A 28 -0.22 -4.68 -1.19
CA ARG A 28 0.93 -5.28 -0.53
C ARG A 28 1.66 -4.21 0.27
N VAL A 29 1.49 -4.19 1.59
CA VAL A 29 2.02 -3.17 2.51
C VAL A 29 3.33 -3.64 3.14
N PHE A 30 4.30 -2.74 3.27
CA PHE A 30 5.57 -2.96 3.95
C PHE A 30 6.06 -1.64 4.58
N ARG A 31 6.92 -1.72 5.61
CA ARG A 31 7.52 -0.52 6.22
C ARG A 31 8.59 0.07 5.32
N ARG A 32 8.65 1.40 5.29
CA ARG A 32 9.67 2.15 4.57
C ARG A 32 9.76 3.59 5.06
N GLU A 33 10.99 4.10 5.21
CA GLU A 33 11.26 5.53 5.50
C GLU A 33 10.48 6.09 6.70
N GLY A 34 10.37 5.30 7.77
CA GLY A 34 9.62 5.70 8.98
C GLY A 34 8.09 5.66 8.85
N GLY A 35 7.57 5.24 7.68
CA GLY A 35 6.15 5.03 7.42
C GLY A 35 5.90 3.70 6.71
N PHE A 36 4.97 3.72 5.75
CA PHE A 36 4.59 2.56 4.95
C PHE A 36 4.64 2.89 3.47
N ALA A 37 4.99 1.89 2.66
CA ALA A 37 4.75 1.87 1.24
C ALA A 37 3.83 0.71 0.89
N TRP A 38 3.13 0.81 -0.25
CA TRP A 38 2.36 -0.31 -0.77
C TRP A 38 2.44 -0.41 -2.28
N ILE A 39 2.19 -1.62 -2.77
CA ILE A 39 2.05 -1.93 -4.19
C ILE A 39 0.60 -2.36 -4.44
N GLU A 40 0.00 -1.80 -5.48
CA GLU A 40 -1.33 -2.16 -5.98
C GLU A 40 -1.39 -2.00 -7.51
N ARG A 41 -2.53 -2.33 -8.12
CA ARG A 41 -2.73 -2.12 -9.56
C ARG A 41 -2.79 -0.63 -9.89
N ARG A 42 -2.02 -0.21 -10.90
CA ARG A 42 -2.00 1.20 -11.37
C ARG A 42 -3.38 1.76 -11.67
N SER A 43 -4.29 0.95 -12.23
CA SER A 43 -5.66 1.36 -12.57
C SER A 43 -6.53 1.74 -11.35
N LEU A 44 -6.15 1.34 -10.13
CA LEU A 44 -6.89 1.61 -8.90
C LEU A 44 -6.24 2.70 -8.04
N ARG A 45 -4.96 3.02 -8.30
CA ARG A 45 -4.14 3.91 -7.48
C ARG A 45 -4.80 5.25 -7.19
N ASP A 46 -5.26 5.95 -8.22
CA ASP A 46 -5.75 7.32 -8.04
C ASP A 46 -7.08 7.36 -7.28
N ALA A 47 -7.95 6.37 -7.50
CA ALA A 47 -9.18 6.19 -6.74
C ALA A 47 -8.88 5.81 -5.28
N GLN A 48 -7.97 4.85 -5.06
CA GLN A 48 -7.52 4.45 -3.72
C GLN A 48 -6.97 5.64 -2.94
N LEU A 49 -6.10 6.44 -3.57
CA LEU A 49 -5.46 7.59 -2.94
C LEU A 49 -6.49 8.66 -2.59
N THR A 50 -7.46 8.89 -3.47
CA THR A 50 -8.56 9.82 -3.23
C THR A 50 -9.34 9.41 -1.98
N GLU A 51 -9.74 8.15 -1.89
CA GLU A 51 -10.50 7.65 -0.74
C GLU A 51 -9.68 7.63 0.55
N LEU A 52 -8.40 7.24 0.49
CA LEU A 52 -7.53 7.19 1.67
C LEU A 52 -7.25 8.60 2.22
N LYS A 53 -7.06 9.60 1.34
CA LYS A 53 -6.79 10.99 1.74
C LYS A 53 -7.97 11.67 2.43
N LYS A 54 -9.22 11.26 2.16
CA LYS A 54 -10.42 11.84 2.80
C LYS A 54 -10.34 11.82 4.33
N TYR A 55 -9.68 10.80 4.90
CA TYR A 55 -9.59 10.61 6.35
C TYR A 55 -8.28 11.14 6.96
N ALA A 56 -7.37 11.68 6.14
CA ALA A 56 -6.05 12.13 6.58
C ALA A 56 -6.01 13.59 7.05
N VAL A 57 -7.13 14.33 6.97
CA VAL A 57 -7.18 15.80 7.21
C VAL A 57 -6.66 16.23 8.59
N PHE A 58 -6.80 15.37 9.62
CA PHE A 58 -6.32 15.65 10.97
C PHE A 58 -5.08 14.83 11.36
N SER A 59 -4.58 13.99 10.46
CA SER A 59 -3.43 13.13 10.70
C SER A 59 -2.15 13.83 10.26
N LYS A 60 -1.08 13.72 11.07
CA LYS A 60 0.26 14.21 10.72
C LYS A 60 0.95 13.26 9.72
N VAL A 61 0.39 13.14 8.53
CA VAL A 61 0.85 12.20 7.50
C VAL A 61 0.88 12.84 6.13
N THR A 62 1.73 12.33 5.24
CA THR A 62 1.74 12.65 3.82
C THR A 62 1.48 11.38 3.03
N ILE A 63 0.54 11.45 2.09
CA ILE A 63 0.13 10.31 1.26
C ILE A 63 0.31 10.72 -0.21
N ALA A 64 1.16 10.01 -0.94
CA ALA A 64 1.48 10.34 -2.33
C ALA A 64 1.71 9.09 -3.17
N ALA A 65 1.43 9.19 -4.47
CA ALA A 65 1.95 8.24 -5.44
C ALA A 65 3.47 8.44 -5.56
N ASN A 66 4.19 7.35 -5.81
CA ASN A 66 5.62 7.38 -6.12
C ASN A 66 5.84 6.65 -7.45
N ASP A 67 6.17 7.42 -8.49
CA ASP A 67 6.53 6.91 -9.81
C ASP A 67 8.06 6.99 -10.07
N ASP A 68 8.84 7.43 -9.07
CA ASP A 68 10.32 7.55 -9.17
C ASP A 68 11.02 6.19 -9.04
N LEU A 69 10.29 5.17 -8.59
CA LEU A 69 10.80 3.83 -8.33
C LEU A 69 10.26 2.82 -9.33
N VAL A 70 11.11 1.86 -9.66
CA VAL A 70 10.75 0.78 -10.58
C VAL A 70 10.36 -0.47 -9.79
N LEU A 71 9.20 -1.03 -10.12
CA LEU A 71 8.77 -2.33 -9.62
C LEU A 71 9.19 -3.41 -10.61
N LEU A 72 10.10 -4.30 -10.19
CA LEU A 72 10.56 -5.44 -10.97
C LEU A 72 10.09 -6.74 -10.32
N GLY A 73 9.80 -7.74 -11.15
CA GLY A 73 9.50 -9.10 -10.70
C GLY A 73 10.52 -10.06 -11.30
N VAL A 74 11.13 -10.89 -10.46
CA VAL A 74 12.01 -11.99 -10.88
C VAL A 74 11.29 -13.30 -10.56
N ALA A 75 11.15 -14.17 -11.55
CA ALA A 75 10.46 -15.46 -11.42
C ALA A 75 11.06 -16.48 -12.39
N GLY A 76 10.89 -17.77 -12.10
CA GLY A 76 11.37 -18.88 -12.94
C GLY A 76 12.42 -19.75 -12.26
N PHE A 77 12.96 -20.71 -13.02
CA PHE A 77 13.96 -21.65 -12.51
C PHE A 77 15.26 -20.91 -12.14
N GLN A 78 15.77 -21.16 -10.93
CA GLN A 78 16.99 -20.53 -10.39
C GLN A 78 16.96 -19.00 -10.32
N ALA A 79 15.80 -18.41 -9.98
CA ALA A 79 15.63 -16.96 -9.83
C ALA A 79 16.31 -16.32 -8.60
N ARG A 80 16.93 -17.11 -7.71
CA ARG A 80 17.58 -16.64 -6.49
C ARG A 80 19.06 -16.39 -6.72
#